data_AF-A0A947SZS0-F1
#
_entry.id   AF-A0A947SZS0-F1
#
_cell.length_a   1.000
_cell.length_b   1.000
_cell.length_c   1.000
_cell.angle_alpha   90.00
_cell.angle_beta   90.00
_cell.angle_gamma   90.00
#
_symmetry.space_group_name_H-M   'P 1'
#
loop_
_entity.id
_entity.type
_entity.pdbx_description
1 polymer ?
#
loop_
_entity_poly.entity_id
_entity_poly.type
_entity_poly.pdbx_seq_one_letter_code
_entity_poly.pdbx_strand_id
1 'polypeptide(L)'
;MTDTAEFDPSSTIAFYPEGLLHKFGFSDGDLLFDLVEEHHLAVYHHDLLVAVVERLVVPRLDQAVETYTIGATLHNPIRARTIDGEEASLGDLLTPEIIDVLVADILEVAKTLPPDEDLEEWARV
;
A
#
# COMPACT_ATOMS: atom_id res chain seq x y z
N MET A 1 8.97 -32.59 1.86
CA MET A 1 10.14 -31.73 1.58
C MET A 1 9.54 -30.38 1.26
N THR A 2 9.48 -29.51 2.26
CA THR A 2 8.91 -28.16 2.11
C THR A 2 9.98 -27.32 1.44
N ASP A 3 9.77 -27.04 0.15
CA ASP A 3 10.51 -26.01 -0.57
C ASP A 3 10.27 -24.70 0.19
N THR A 4 11.27 -24.29 0.97
CA THR A 4 11.27 -22.96 1.55
C THR A 4 11.80 -22.09 0.43
N ALA A 5 10.89 -21.52 -0.37
CA ALA A 5 11.28 -20.48 -1.31
C ALA A 5 12.04 -19.44 -0.50
N GLU A 6 13.35 -19.35 -0.72
CA GLU A 6 14.21 -18.43 0.01
C GLU A 6 13.70 -17.02 -0.30
N PHE A 7 13.22 -16.34 0.73
CA PHE A 7 12.84 -14.94 0.65
C PHE A 7 14.01 -14.15 0.02
N ASP A 8 13.80 -13.62 -1.18
CA ASP A 8 14.77 -12.74 -1.82
C ASP A 8 14.57 -11.33 -1.25
N PRO A 9 15.48 -10.83 -0.39
CA PRO A 9 15.36 -9.50 0.20
C PRO A 9 15.48 -8.37 -0.82
N SER A 10 15.84 -8.67 -2.07
CA SER A 10 15.87 -7.72 -3.19
C SER A 10 14.57 -7.67 -4.01
N SER A 11 13.57 -8.51 -3.68
CA SER A 11 12.25 -8.46 -4.31
C SER A 11 11.58 -7.09 -4.14
N THR A 12 10.94 -6.60 -5.19
CA THR A 12 10.19 -5.34 -5.19
C THR A 12 8.73 -5.54 -5.58
N ILE A 13 7.87 -4.64 -5.11
CA ILE A 13 6.51 -4.44 -5.61
C ILE A 13 6.45 -3.09 -6.32
N ALA A 14 5.94 -3.09 -7.55
CA ALA A 14 5.78 -1.89 -8.36
C ALA A 14 4.50 -1.13 -7.97
N PHE A 15 4.66 0.10 -7.50
CA PHE A 15 3.56 1.03 -7.27
C PHE A 15 3.42 1.96 -8.46
N TYR A 16 2.21 2.07 -8.98
CA TYR A 16 1.84 3.04 -10.02
C TYR A 16 1.12 4.21 -9.35
N PRO A 17 1.76 5.39 -9.18
CA PRO A 17 1.17 6.49 -8.41
C PRO A 17 -0.14 7.02 -8.97
N GLU A 18 -0.42 6.81 -10.26
CA GLU A 18 -1.75 7.04 -10.86
C GLU A 18 -2.87 6.40 -10.01
N GLY A 19 -2.60 5.30 -9.31
CA GLY A 19 -3.53 4.69 -8.37
C GLY A 19 -4.14 5.65 -7.34
N LEU A 20 -3.41 6.70 -6.93
CA LEU A 20 -3.89 7.74 -6.03
C LEU A 20 -5.08 8.55 -6.59
N LEU A 21 -5.25 8.57 -7.92
CA LEU A 21 -6.31 9.31 -8.59
C LEU A 21 -7.59 8.47 -8.71
N HIS A 22 -7.50 7.14 -8.64
CA HIS A 22 -8.60 6.24 -8.99
C HIS A 22 -9.23 5.51 -7.81
N LYS A 23 -10.55 5.32 -7.91
CA LYS A 23 -11.31 4.42 -7.03
C LYS A 23 -10.73 3.00 -7.03
N PHE A 24 -10.35 2.50 -8.20
CA PHE A 24 -9.83 1.15 -8.41
C PHE A 24 -8.30 1.11 -8.49
N GLY A 25 -7.62 2.17 -8.00
CA GLY A 25 -6.17 2.24 -7.98
C GLY A 25 -5.54 1.18 -7.08
N PHE A 26 -4.25 0.90 -7.29
CA PHE A 26 -3.51 -0.10 -6.50
C PHE A 26 -4.21 -1.47 -6.44
N SER A 27 -4.61 -1.99 -7.60
CA SER A 27 -5.39 -3.22 -7.71
C SER A 27 -6.66 -3.20 -6.86
N ASP A 28 -7.44 -2.11 -6.96
CA ASP A 28 -8.62 -1.87 -6.14
C ASP A 28 -8.38 -1.85 -4.63
N GLY A 29 -7.15 -1.54 -4.19
CA GLY A 29 -6.76 -1.60 -2.77
C GLY A 29 -6.08 -2.91 -2.35
N ASP A 30 -6.11 -3.93 -3.21
CA ASP A 30 -5.64 -5.28 -2.88
C ASP A 30 -4.15 -5.52 -3.24
N LEU A 31 -3.40 -4.51 -3.67
CA LEU A 31 -2.01 -4.67 -4.15
C LEU A 31 -1.09 -5.42 -3.17
N LEU A 32 -1.34 -5.31 -1.86
CA LEU A 32 -0.55 -5.95 -0.81
C LEU A 32 -1.23 -7.16 -0.16
N PHE A 33 -2.39 -7.60 -0.66
CA PHE A 33 -3.14 -8.71 -0.09
C PHE A 33 -2.31 -10.01 -0.07
N ASP A 34 -1.78 -10.41 -1.24
CA ASP A 34 -0.98 -11.64 -1.35
C ASP A 34 0.27 -11.60 -0.45
N LEU A 35 0.93 -10.43 -0.35
CA LEU A 35 2.09 -10.27 0.52
C LEU A 35 1.75 -10.49 1.99
N VAL A 36 0.61 -9.97 2.45
CA VAL A 36 0.12 -10.17 3.82
C VAL A 36 -0.13 -11.65 4.09
N GLU A 37 -0.78 -12.35 3.16
CA GLU A 37 -1.07 -13.79 3.25
C GLU A 37 0.20 -14.65 3.24
N GLU A 38 1.11 -14.41 2.29
CA GLU A 38 2.36 -15.17 2.11
C GLU A 38 3.32 -15.03 3.30
N HIS A 39 3.34 -13.85 3.92
CA HIS A 39 4.20 -13.57 5.08
C HIS A 39 3.49 -13.71 6.43
N HIS A 40 2.22 -14.12 6.43
CA HIS A 40 1.39 -14.25 7.64
C HIS A 40 1.42 -13.00 8.52
N LEU A 41 1.29 -11.82 7.90
CA LEU A 41 1.33 -10.56 8.62
C LEU A 41 0.02 -10.36 9.37
N ALA A 42 0.09 -10.09 10.66
CA ALA A 42 -1.08 -9.85 11.49
C ALA A 42 -1.63 -8.43 11.31
N VAL A 43 -1.66 -7.87 10.10
CA VAL A 43 -2.11 -6.49 9.82
C VAL A 43 -3.12 -6.49 8.68
N TYR A 44 -4.06 -5.55 8.72
CA TYR A 44 -5.03 -5.40 7.64
C TYR A 44 -4.33 -4.82 6.39
N HIS A 45 -4.50 -5.47 5.24
CA HIS A 45 -3.76 -5.11 4.02
C HIS A 45 -4.05 -3.69 3.53
N HIS A 46 -5.26 -3.15 3.74
CA HIS A 46 -5.55 -1.75 3.43
C HIS A 46 -4.78 -0.78 4.33
N ASP A 47 -4.65 -1.06 5.62
CA ASP A 47 -3.87 -0.20 6.53
C ASP A 47 -2.39 -0.26 6.18
N LEU A 48 -1.89 -1.44 5.80
CA LEU A 48 -0.54 -1.59 5.26
C LEU A 48 -0.36 -0.80 3.96
N LEU A 49 -1.31 -0.88 3.03
CA LEU A 49 -1.26 -0.14 1.77
C LEU A 49 -1.21 1.36 2.01
N VAL A 50 -2.08 1.89 2.87
CA VAL A 50 -2.09 3.32 3.27
C VAL A 50 -0.71 3.71 3.81
N ALA A 51 -0.18 2.95 4.77
CA ALA A 51 1.09 3.26 5.41
C ALA A 51 2.28 3.18 4.44
N VAL A 52 2.31 2.20 3.54
CA VAL A 52 3.35 2.07 2.51
C VAL A 52 3.27 3.23 1.53
N VAL A 53 2.07 3.58 1.06
CA VAL A 53 1.90 4.69 0.12
C VAL A 53 2.36 6.00 0.75
N GLU A 54 1.95 6.32 1.97
CA GLU A 54 2.35 7.57 2.64
C GLU A 54 3.83 7.64 2.99
N ARG A 55 4.44 6.52 3.38
CA ARG A 55 5.82 6.52 3.90
C ARG A 55 6.88 6.22 2.85
N LEU A 56 6.54 5.43 1.84
CA LEU A 56 7.50 4.90 0.86
C LEU A 56 7.21 5.34 -0.57
N VAL A 57 5.96 5.69 -0.93
CA VAL A 57 5.59 6.05 -2.31
C VAL A 57 5.51 7.57 -2.49
N VAL A 58 4.62 8.23 -1.75
CA VAL A 58 4.38 9.68 -1.83
C VAL A 58 5.67 10.51 -1.66
N PRO A 59 6.58 10.19 -0.72
CA PRO A 59 7.83 10.97 -0.55
C PRO A 59 8.80 10.86 -1.73
N ARG A 60 8.58 9.94 -2.67
CA ARG A 60 9.40 9.73 -3.87
C ARG A 60 8.79 10.35 -5.13
N LEU A 61 7.62 10.98 -5.01
CA LEU A 61 7.03 11.75 -6.10
C LEU A 61 7.77 13.08 -6.27
N ASP A 62 7.85 13.54 -7.52
CA ASP A 62 8.41 14.86 -7.84
C ASP A 62 7.46 16.00 -7.43
N GLN A 63 6.17 15.68 -7.30
CA GLN A 63 5.10 16.59 -6.88
C GLN A 63 4.91 16.59 -5.36
N ALA A 64 4.46 17.72 -4.82
CA ALA A 64 3.95 17.77 -3.46
C ALA A 64 2.51 17.23 -3.45
N VAL A 65 2.35 15.96 -3.04
CA VAL A 65 1.04 15.29 -2.96
C VAL A 65 0.55 15.22 -1.52
N GLU A 66 -0.64 15.76 -1.27
CA GLU A 66 -1.36 15.50 -0.02
C GLU A 66 -2.36 14.38 -0.24
N THR A 67 -2.40 13.40 0.66
CA THR A 67 -3.32 12.27 0.59
C THR A 67 -4.50 12.41 1.55
N TYR A 68 -5.53 11.62 1.32
CA TYR A 68 -6.56 11.33 2.31
C TYR A 68 -6.96 9.86 2.27
N THR A 69 -7.37 9.36 3.42
CA THR A 69 -7.80 7.98 3.61
C THR A 69 -9.32 7.89 3.69
N ILE A 70 -9.88 6.89 3.04
CA ILE A 70 -11.29 6.52 3.07
C ILE A 70 -11.41 5.29 3.95
N GLY A 71 -12.04 5.43 5.12
CA GLY A 71 -12.35 4.30 5.98
C GLY A 71 -13.52 3.47 5.46
N ALA A 72 -13.60 2.20 5.87
CA ALA A 72 -14.70 1.27 5.57
C ALA A 72 -15.06 1.16 4.07
N THR A 73 -14.04 1.02 3.23
CA THR A 73 -14.15 0.81 1.78
C THR A 73 -13.66 -0.58 1.39
N LEU A 74 -14.28 -1.15 0.36
CA LEU A 74 -13.85 -2.41 -0.30
C LEU A 74 -12.94 -2.15 -1.51
N HIS A 75 -12.50 -0.91 -1.67
CA HIS A 75 -11.74 -0.41 -2.82
C HIS A 75 -10.52 0.34 -2.31
N ASN A 76 -9.72 0.92 -3.22
CA ASN A 76 -8.55 1.73 -2.87
C ASN A 76 -8.82 2.71 -1.70
N PRO A 77 -8.19 2.50 -0.53
CA PRO A 77 -8.42 3.29 0.67
C PRO A 77 -7.72 4.64 0.66
N ILE A 78 -6.74 4.88 -0.22
CA ILE A 78 -5.93 6.11 -0.21
C ILE A 78 -5.96 6.82 -1.55
N ARG A 79 -6.19 8.14 -1.51
CA ARG A 79 -6.26 9.00 -2.71
C ARG A 79 -5.53 10.31 -2.53
N ALA A 80 -5.11 10.91 -3.64
CA ALA A 80 -4.61 12.27 -3.65
C ALA A 80 -5.76 13.26 -3.40
N ARG A 81 -5.53 14.18 -2.46
CA ARG A 81 -6.36 15.37 -2.22
C ARG A 81 -5.87 16.52 -3.10
N THR A 82 -4.58 16.79 -3.04
CA THR A 82 -3.93 17.86 -3.82
C THR A 82 -2.63 17.40 -4.45
N ILE A 83 -2.27 18.04 -5.56
CA ILE A 83 -1.00 17.88 -6.27
C ILE A 83 -0.45 19.29 -6.51
N ASP A 84 0.73 19.58 -5.96
CA ASP A 84 1.36 20.91 -6.00
C ASP A 84 0.44 22.05 -5.51
N GLY A 85 -0.45 21.72 -4.55
CA GLY A 85 -1.39 22.66 -3.93
C GLY A 85 -2.72 22.84 -4.67
N GLU A 86 -2.90 22.22 -5.84
CA GLU A 86 -4.15 22.23 -6.60
C GLU A 86 -4.96 20.95 -6.34
N GLU A 87 -6.29 21.02 -6.42
CA GLU A 87 -7.16 19.84 -6.23
C GLU A 87 -6.85 18.77 -7.29
N ALA A 88 -6.60 17.54 -6.82
CA ALA A 88 -6.23 16.43 -7.69
C ALA A 88 -7.38 16.05 -8.65
N SER A 89 -7.02 15.76 -9.89
CA SER A 89 -7.92 15.38 -10.98
C SER A 89 -7.50 14.05 -11.60
N LEU A 90 -8.46 13.32 -12.16
CA LEU A 90 -8.20 12.06 -12.89
C LEU A 90 -7.27 12.20 -14.10
N GLY A 91 -7.06 13.43 -14.60
CA GLY A 91 -6.18 13.70 -15.73
C GLY A 91 -4.76 14.12 -15.34
N ASP A 92 -4.45 14.18 -14.05
CA ASP A 92 -3.13 14.62 -13.58
C ASP A 92 -2.07 13.55 -13.81
N LEU A 93 -0.82 14.01 -13.93
CA LEU A 93 0.34 13.15 -14.10
C LEU A 93 1.20 13.20 -12.85
N LEU A 94 1.45 12.03 -12.27
CA LEU A 94 2.35 11.84 -11.15
C LEU A 94 3.66 11.23 -11.66
N THR A 95 4.79 11.77 -11.19
CA THR A 95 6.12 11.33 -11.62
C THR A 95 6.96 10.97 -10.40
N PRO A 96 7.75 9.88 -10.45
CA PRO A 96 7.84 8.91 -11.55
C PRO A 96 6.54 8.07 -11.71
N GLU A 97 6.33 7.52 -12.91
CA GLU A 97 5.15 6.69 -13.23
C GLU A 97 5.14 5.35 -12.48
N ILE A 98 6.32 4.87 -12.10
CA ILE A 98 6.50 3.61 -11.36
C ILE A 98 7.48 3.86 -10.22
N ILE A 99 7.12 3.37 -9.05
CA ILE A 99 7.93 3.37 -7.84
C ILE A 99 8.07 1.93 -7.37
N ASP A 100 9.24 1.34 -7.60
CA ASP A 100 9.58 0.04 -7.01
C ASP A 100 9.89 0.20 -5.52
N VAL A 101 9.16 -0.52 -4.68
CA VAL A 101 9.35 -0.56 -3.22
C VAL A 101 9.85 -1.95 -2.85
N LEU A 102 10.94 -2.02 -2.07
CA LEU A 102 11.46 -3.30 -1.58
C LEU A 102 10.45 -3.96 -0.65
N VAL A 103 10.24 -5.26 -0.82
CA VAL A 103 9.39 -6.04 0.08
C VAL A 103 9.90 -5.92 1.51
N ALA A 104 11.21 -5.94 1.72
CA ALA A 104 11.82 -5.74 3.04
C ALA A 104 11.35 -4.44 3.73
N ASP A 105 11.26 -3.33 3.00
CA ASP A 105 10.81 -2.05 3.55
C ASP A 105 9.30 -2.08 3.89
N ILE A 106 8.50 -2.76 3.07
CA ILE A 106 7.07 -2.98 3.34
C ILE A 106 6.88 -3.79 4.63
N LEU A 107 7.68 -4.83 4.82
CA LEU A 107 7.66 -5.65 6.05
C LEU A 107 8.09 -4.84 7.28
N GLU A 108 9.05 -3.92 7.14
CA GLU A 108 9.39 -2.99 8.24
C GLU A 108 8.23 -2.03 8.56
N VAL A 109 7.51 -1.54 7.55
CA VAL A 109 6.30 -0.73 7.78
C VAL A 109 5.24 -1.54 8.52
N ALA A 110 4.99 -2.79 8.13
CA ALA A 110 4.00 -3.66 8.76
C ALA A 110 4.24 -3.83 10.27
N LYS A 111 5.50 -3.96 10.71
CA LYS A 111 5.86 -4.09 12.13
C LYS A 111 5.48 -2.89 13.00
N THR A 112 5.18 -1.74 12.38
CA THR A 112 4.80 -0.50 13.10
C THR A 112 3.30 -0.32 13.23
N LEU A 113 2.50 -1.16 12.57
CA LEU A 113 1.05 -1.06 12.57
C LEU A 113 0.45 -1.90 13.71
N PRO A 114 -0.70 -1.48 14.25
CA PRO A 114 -1.44 -2.32 15.18
C PRO A 114 -1.85 -3.63 14.48
N PRO A 115 -1.96 -4.73 15.22
CA PRO A 115 -2.48 -5.94 14.65
C PRO A 115 -3.94 -5.76 14.23
N ASP A 116 -4.36 -6.48 13.20
CA ASP A 116 -5.77 -6.54 12.82
C ASP A 116 -6.55 -7.27 13.92
N GLU A 117 -7.38 -6.54 14.66
CA GLU A 117 -8.17 -7.07 15.78
C GLU A 117 -9.18 -8.12 15.31
N ASP A 118 -9.62 -8.06 14.05
CA ASP A 118 -10.56 -9.03 13.48
C ASP A 118 -9.86 -10.39 13.19
N LEU A 119 -8.53 -10.44 13.03
CA LEU A 119 -7.78 -11.71 12.89
C LEU A 119 -7.72 -12.50 14.21
N GLU A 120 -7.82 -11.83 15.37
CA GLU A 120 -7.83 -12.52 16.67
C GLU A 120 -9.14 -13.29 16.93
N GLU A 121 -10.26 -12.90 16.31
CA GLU A 121 -11.56 -13.51 16.58
C GLU A 121 -11.70 -14.87 15.88
N TRP A 122 -11.12 -15.05 14.68
CA TRP A 122 -11.14 -16.31 13.93
C TRP A 122 -10.16 -17.36 14.48
N ALA A 123 -9.08 -16.94 15.13
CA ALA A 123 -8.10 -17.85 15.73
C ALA A 123 -8.56 -18.50 17.06
N ARG A 124 -9.72 -18.07 17.59
CA ARG A 124 -10.29 -18.56 18.86
C ARG A 124 -11.43 -19.58 18.69
N VAL A 125 -11.72 -20.01 17.46
CA VAL A 125 -12.82 -20.96 17.15
C VAL A 125 -12.29 -22.36 16.83
#